data_AF-A0A6N8V258-F1
#
_entry.id   AF-A0A6N8V258-F1
#
_cell.length_a   1.000
_cell.length_b   1.000
_cell.length_c   1.000
_cell.angle_alpha   90.00
_cell.angle_beta   90.00
_cell.angle_gamma   90.00
#
_symmetry.space_group_name_H-M   'P 1'
#
loop_
_entity.id
_entity.type
_entity.pdbx_description
1 polymer ?
#
loop_
_entity_poly.entity_id
_entity_poly.type
_entity_poly.pdbx_seq_one_letter_code
_entity_poly.pdbx_strand_id
1 'polypeptide(L)'
;MRTGTPAIIGSAIGAAGARALKVPFPPPGTNPYLDLIAWHDPGLHAVLRVWHYAWPAVLVVLAGSFALSVWRVWLQPLFRPTRRGRLPEWPASPADEAPSLVIGELHHPTVPEESEQPSWLVIPEKGLYTGTLIVGAVGTGKTSGCMYPFARQILSWRADDPGRRAGALVLEVKGDFCHQVRGILEDAGRADDYLEIGLGGSLQWNPLDDPLLDSYSLAYGVASLINQLFGKSREPFWQQAYTNLVRWIVELHRLLPGGWVTLRDIYRCT
;
A
#
# COMPACT_ATOMS: atom_id res chain seq x y z
N MET A 1 7.16 -17.43 32.04
CA MET A 1 8.06 -18.60 31.85
C MET A 1 9.46 -18.21 32.31
N ARG A 2 10.17 -19.16 32.94
CA ARG A 2 11.36 -19.01 33.78
C ARG A 2 12.48 -18.14 33.18
N THR A 3 12.83 -17.06 33.88
CA THR A 3 14.03 -16.22 33.70
C THR A 3 15.34 -16.89 34.18
N GLY A 4 15.31 -18.18 34.55
CA GLY A 4 16.41 -18.86 35.23
C GLY A 4 17.47 -19.52 34.32
N THR A 5 17.17 -19.74 33.03
CA THR A 5 18.06 -20.49 32.13
C THR A 5 19.38 -19.79 31.78
N PRO A 6 19.43 -18.46 31.50
CA PRO A 6 20.70 -17.81 31.17
C PRO A 6 21.64 -17.68 32.38
N ALA A 7 21.09 -17.51 33.58
CA ALA A 7 21.86 -17.44 34.82
C ALA A 7 22.57 -18.77 35.14
N ILE A 8 21.90 -19.90 34.88
CA ILE A 8 22.47 -21.24 35.12
C ILE A 8 23.61 -21.52 34.14
N ILE A 9 23.45 -21.19 32.87
CA ILE A 9 24.50 -21.39 31.85
C ILE A 9 25.73 -20.53 32.15
N GLY A 10 25.54 -19.26 32.52
CA GLY A 10 26.64 -18.38 32.94
C GLY A 10 27.40 -18.92 34.16
N SER A 11 26.67 -19.47 35.14
CA SER A 11 27.27 -20.04 36.35
C SER A 11 28.11 -21.31 36.09
N ALA A 12 27.67 -22.17 35.17
CA ALA A 12 28.38 -23.40 34.81
C ALA A 12 29.68 -23.12 34.03
N ILE A 13 29.65 -22.17 33.09
CA ILE A 13 30.84 -21.76 32.32
C ILE A 13 31.87 -21.08 33.24
N GLY A 14 31.41 -20.23 34.16
CA GLY A 14 32.27 -19.59 35.17
C GLY A 14 32.93 -20.61 36.10
N ALA A 15 32.19 -21.62 36.57
CA ALA A 15 32.73 -22.67 37.44
C ALA A 15 33.74 -23.58 36.73
N ALA A 16 33.50 -23.93 35.45
CA ALA A 16 34.43 -24.70 34.65
C ALA A 16 35.73 -23.93 34.35
N GLY A 17 35.62 -22.65 33.99
CA GLY A 17 36.78 -21.76 33.79
C GLY A 17 37.59 -21.57 35.08
N ALA A 18 36.93 -21.37 36.22
CA ALA A 18 37.58 -21.26 37.52
C ALA A 18 38.26 -22.57 37.96
N ARG A 19 37.73 -23.74 37.58
CA ARG A 19 38.34 -25.04 37.86
C ARG A 19 39.54 -25.32 36.95
N ALA A 20 39.48 -24.91 35.68
CA ALA A 20 40.60 -25.00 34.75
C ALA A 20 41.78 -24.09 35.16
N LEU A 21 41.49 -22.89 35.70
CA LEU A 21 42.50 -21.97 36.25
C LEU A 21 43.23 -22.52 37.49
N LYS A 22 42.67 -23.52 38.18
CA LYS A 22 43.28 -24.16 39.35
C LYS A 22 44.24 -25.30 39.00
N VAL A 23 44.37 -25.69 37.73
CA VAL A 23 45.30 -26.74 37.31
C VAL A 23 46.72 -26.14 37.20
N PRO A 24 47.65 -26.50 38.10
CA PRO A 24 49.01 -25.97 38.05
C PRO A 24 49.71 -26.41 36.76
N PHE A 25 50.56 -25.55 36.21
CA PHE A 25 51.45 -25.93 35.12
C PHE A 25 52.35 -27.09 35.58
N PRO A 26 52.55 -28.14 34.77
CA PRO A 26 53.32 -29.32 35.18
C PRO A 26 54.70 -28.93 35.73
N PRO A 27 55.10 -29.44 36.92
CA PRO A 27 56.42 -29.16 37.46
C PRO A 27 57.52 -29.88 36.65
N PRO A 28 58.77 -29.38 36.69
CA PRO A 28 59.89 -29.99 35.96
C PRO A 28 60.02 -31.49 36.27
N GLY A 29 60.25 -32.31 35.25
CA GLY A 29 60.41 -33.77 35.39
C GLY A 29 59.11 -34.57 35.35
N THR A 30 57.94 -33.93 35.22
CA THR A 30 56.64 -34.64 35.08
C THR A 30 56.22 -34.87 33.65
N ASN A 31 56.76 -34.11 32.69
CA ASN A 31 56.45 -34.27 31.27
C ASN A 31 57.73 -34.13 30.43
N PRO A 32 58.25 -35.23 29.86
CA PRO A 32 59.53 -35.23 29.16
C PRO A 32 59.54 -34.32 27.93
N TYR A 33 58.37 -34.02 27.35
CA TYR A 33 58.26 -33.10 26.21
C TYR A 33 58.38 -31.64 26.63
N LEU A 34 57.81 -31.25 27.78
CA LEU A 34 57.94 -29.88 28.29
C LEU A 34 59.37 -29.60 28.75
N ASP A 35 60.02 -30.59 29.34
CA ASP A 35 61.42 -30.49 29.76
C ASP A 35 62.38 -30.39 28.55
N LEU A 36 62.12 -31.15 27.48
CA LEU A 36 62.88 -31.05 26.22
C LEU A 36 62.71 -29.67 25.55
N ILE A 37 61.48 -29.13 25.55
CA ILE A 37 61.18 -27.80 25.00
C ILE A 37 61.86 -26.72 25.85
N ALA A 38 61.84 -26.84 27.19
CA ALA A 38 62.53 -25.91 28.08
C ALA A 38 64.04 -25.86 27.86
N TRP A 39 64.64 -26.98 27.45
CA TRP A 39 66.09 -27.09 27.20
C TRP A 39 66.50 -26.55 25.83
N HIS A 40 65.69 -26.78 24.79
CA HIS A 40 65.99 -26.34 23.43
C HIS A 40 65.54 -24.90 23.12
N ASP A 41 64.39 -24.47 23.64
CA ASP A 41 63.83 -23.13 23.40
C ASP A 41 63.12 -22.61 24.68
N PRO A 42 63.87 -21.89 25.53
CA PRO A 42 63.32 -21.29 26.75
C PRO A 42 62.18 -20.29 26.47
N GLY A 43 62.19 -19.64 25.30
CA GLY A 43 61.16 -18.68 24.89
C GLY A 43 59.82 -19.37 24.63
N LEU A 44 59.84 -20.46 23.87
CA LEU A 44 58.65 -21.27 23.60
C LEU A 44 58.06 -21.87 24.88
N HIS A 45 58.91 -22.34 25.80
CA HIS A 45 58.46 -22.85 27.09
C HIS A 45 57.76 -21.77 27.94
N ALA A 46 58.28 -20.53 27.95
CA ALA A 46 57.64 -19.41 28.62
C ALA A 46 56.28 -19.06 28.00
N VAL A 47 56.17 -19.07 26.67
CA VAL A 47 54.90 -18.83 25.95
C VAL A 47 53.87 -19.92 26.28
N LEU A 48 54.26 -21.19 26.29
CA LEU A 48 53.37 -22.30 26.65
C LEU A 48 52.87 -22.18 28.10
N ARG A 49 53.74 -21.77 29.04
CA ARG A 49 53.34 -21.51 30.42
C ARG A 49 52.34 -20.36 30.52
N VAL A 50 52.59 -19.23 29.84
CA VAL A 50 51.65 -18.09 29.80
C VAL A 50 50.31 -18.51 29.19
N TRP A 51 50.35 -19.25 28.07
CA TRP A 51 49.16 -19.73 27.38
C TRP A 51 48.34 -20.70 28.24
N HIS A 52 48.99 -21.61 28.98
CA HIS A 52 48.30 -22.54 29.90
C HIS A 52 47.42 -21.82 30.93
N TYR A 53 47.87 -20.66 31.44
CA TYR A 53 47.08 -19.86 32.38
C TYR A 53 46.09 -18.91 31.68
N ALA A 54 46.39 -18.46 30.46
CA ALA A 54 45.54 -17.51 29.73
C ALA A 54 44.38 -18.18 28.98
N TRP A 55 44.57 -19.38 28.41
CA TRP A 55 43.59 -20.05 27.55
C TRP A 55 42.21 -20.29 28.20
N PRO A 56 42.08 -20.60 29.52
CA PRO A 56 40.77 -20.79 30.14
C PRO A 56 39.97 -19.48 30.18
N ALA A 57 40.64 -18.35 30.39
CA ALA A 57 40.01 -17.04 30.35
C ALA A 57 39.52 -16.69 28.93
N VAL A 58 40.35 -16.98 27.91
CA VAL A 58 39.98 -16.80 26.50
C VAL A 58 38.78 -17.67 26.13
N LEU A 59 38.75 -18.93 26.55
CA LEU A 59 37.60 -19.81 26.34
C LEU A 59 36.32 -19.28 26.95
N VAL A 60 36.36 -18.80 28.19
CA VAL A 60 35.17 -18.27 28.87
C VAL A 60 34.61 -17.06 28.11
N VAL A 61 35.48 -16.17 27.64
CA VAL A 61 35.07 -15.01 26.83
C VAL A 61 34.45 -15.44 25.50
N LEU A 62 35.08 -16.38 24.78
CA LEU A 62 34.58 -16.87 23.50
C LEU A 62 33.26 -17.63 23.65
N ALA A 63 33.18 -18.57 24.60
CA ALA A 63 31.97 -19.33 24.89
C ALA A 63 30.83 -18.43 25.36
N GLY A 64 31.13 -17.43 26.22
CA GLY A 64 30.18 -16.43 26.65
C GLY A 64 29.67 -15.58 25.49
N SER A 65 30.56 -15.10 24.62
CA SER A 65 30.20 -14.30 23.44
C SER A 65 29.35 -15.10 22.44
N PHE A 66 29.70 -16.36 22.21
CA PHE A 66 28.94 -17.27 21.36
C PHE A 66 27.54 -17.53 21.94
N ALA A 67 27.45 -17.85 23.24
CA ALA A 67 26.17 -18.05 23.91
C ALA A 67 25.30 -16.79 23.87
N LEU A 68 25.89 -15.61 24.04
CA LEU A 68 25.17 -14.33 23.98
C LEU A 68 24.68 -14.03 22.56
N SER A 69 25.47 -14.36 21.54
CA SER A 69 25.10 -14.25 20.13
C SER A 69 23.93 -15.18 19.78
N VAL A 70 24.03 -16.47 20.14
CA VAL A 70 22.95 -17.45 19.97
C VAL A 70 21.69 -16.98 20.68
N TRP A 71 21.82 -16.48 21.91
CA TRP A 71 20.68 -15.95 22.66
C TRP A 71 20.03 -14.77 21.94
N ARG A 72 20.80 -13.76 21.52
CA ARG A 72 20.24 -12.54 20.89
C ARG A 72 19.64 -12.78 19.51
N VAL A 73 20.25 -13.63 18.70
CA VAL A 73 19.82 -13.83 17.31
C VAL A 73 18.72 -14.87 17.20
N TRP A 74 18.84 -16.00 17.92
CA TRP A 74 17.95 -17.15 17.70
C TRP A 74 16.88 -17.29 18.78
N LEU A 75 17.22 -17.03 20.04
CA LEU A 75 16.30 -17.26 21.15
C LEU A 75 15.45 -16.02 21.46
N GLN A 76 16.02 -14.82 21.41
CA GLN A 76 15.32 -13.58 21.74
C GLN A 76 14.10 -13.30 20.86
N PRO A 77 14.11 -13.56 19.53
CA PRO A 77 12.90 -13.39 18.71
C PRO A 77 11.77 -14.33 19.10
N LEU A 78 12.08 -15.56 19.54
CA LEU A 78 11.07 -16.55 19.97
C LEU A 78 10.32 -16.13 21.26
N PHE A 79 10.92 -15.24 22.06
CA PHE A 79 10.35 -14.79 23.33
C PHE A 79 9.85 -13.34 23.31
N ARG A 80 9.99 -12.62 22.20
CA ARG A 80 9.35 -11.31 22.02
C ARG A 80 8.00 -11.52 21.34
N PRO A 81 6.87 -11.48 22.07
CA PRO A 81 5.59 -11.33 21.41
C PRO A 81 5.64 -10.02 20.63
N THR A 82 5.52 -10.09 19.31
CA THR A 82 5.34 -8.93 18.44
C THR A 82 4.13 -8.18 18.97
N ARG A 83 4.36 -7.01 19.57
CA ARG A 83 3.26 -6.14 20.01
C ARG A 83 2.94 -5.22 18.84
N ARG A 84 1.66 -5.15 18.45
CA ARG A 84 1.18 -4.17 17.48
C ARG A 84 1.71 -2.78 17.85
N GLY A 85 2.51 -2.21 16.94
CA GLY A 85 2.97 -0.83 17.07
C GLY A 85 1.81 0.15 16.99
N ARG A 86 2.01 1.36 17.49
CA ARG A 86 1.06 2.45 17.25
C ARG A 86 1.27 2.99 15.84
N LEU A 87 0.19 3.16 15.08
CA LEU A 87 0.25 3.86 13.80
C LEU A 87 0.75 5.29 13.99
N PRO A 88 1.50 5.83 13.01
CA PRO A 88 1.78 7.26 12.98
C PRO A 88 0.46 8.04 12.92
N GLU A 89 0.53 9.33 13.24
CA GLU A 89 -0.62 10.22 13.07
C GLU A 89 -1.20 10.06 11.66
N TRP A 90 -2.53 10.14 11.54
CA TRP A 90 -3.19 10.09 10.24
C TRP A 90 -2.52 11.12 9.34
N PRO A 91 -2.25 10.82 8.05
CA PRO A 91 -1.74 11.79 7.10
C PRO A 91 -2.86 12.79 6.80
N ALA A 92 -3.14 13.63 7.79
CA ALA A 92 -3.87 14.85 7.67
C ALA A 92 -2.81 15.92 7.75
N SER A 93 -2.42 16.47 6.61
CA SER A 93 -2.11 17.88 6.68
C SER A 93 -2.73 18.63 5.51
N PRO A 94 -3.57 19.63 5.81
CA PRO A 94 -3.82 20.76 4.91
C PRO A 94 -2.53 21.44 4.39
N ALA A 95 -1.34 21.00 4.80
CA ALA A 95 -0.04 21.38 4.27
C ALA A 95 0.42 20.56 3.04
N ASP A 96 -0.19 19.41 2.74
CA ASP A 96 0.22 18.64 1.57
C ASP A 96 -0.08 19.42 0.28
N GLU A 97 0.96 19.54 -0.57
CA GLU A 97 0.84 20.21 -1.87
C GLU A 97 0.04 19.39 -2.88
N ALA A 98 -0.05 18.07 -2.68
CA ALA A 98 -0.63 17.14 -3.63
C ALA A 98 -1.65 16.21 -2.97
N PRO A 99 -2.70 15.77 -3.68
CA PRO A 99 -3.66 14.83 -3.16
C PRO A 99 -3.03 13.44 -3.00
N SER A 100 -3.37 12.75 -1.92
CA SER A 100 -2.99 11.35 -1.69
C SER A 100 -4.17 10.58 -1.14
N LEU A 101 -4.12 9.25 -1.25
CA LEU A 101 -5.20 8.37 -0.81
C LEU A 101 -4.66 7.29 0.11
N VAL A 102 -5.08 7.30 1.38
CA VAL A 102 -4.81 6.22 2.32
C VAL A 102 -5.78 5.09 2.04
N ILE A 103 -5.23 3.91 1.74
CA ILE A 103 -6.01 2.71 1.42
C ILE A 103 -5.97 1.65 2.52
N GLY A 104 -5.10 1.79 3.52
CA GLY A 104 -5.03 0.88 4.66
C GLY A 104 -3.77 1.04 5.50
N GLU A 105 -3.50 0.03 6.34
CA GLU A 105 -2.31 -0.07 7.16
C GLU A 105 -1.28 -0.99 6.49
N LEU A 106 -0.02 -0.59 6.47
CA LEU A 106 1.11 -1.41 6.08
C LEU A 106 1.81 -1.92 7.36
N HIS A 107 1.73 -3.23 7.57
CA HIS A 107 2.47 -3.93 8.62
C HIS A 107 3.72 -4.59 8.02
N HIS A 108 3.82 -5.91 8.06
CA HIS A 108 4.89 -6.63 7.39
C HIS A 108 4.60 -6.69 5.87
N PRO A 109 5.60 -6.37 5.02
CA PRO A 109 5.39 -6.26 3.57
C PRO A 109 5.17 -7.62 2.89
N THR A 110 5.64 -8.70 3.49
CA THR A 110 5.68 -10.04 2.88
C THR A 110 4.94 -11.10 3.67
N VAL A 111 4.52 -10.80 4.90
CA VAL A 111 3.89 -11.75 5.82
C VAL A 111 2.65 -11.09 6.41
N PRO A 112 1.51 -11.79 6.52
CA PRO A 112 0.29 -11.26 7.13
C PRO A 112 0.40 -11.25 8.66
N GLU A 113 1.39 -10.54 9.18
CA GLU A 113 1.66 -10.39 10.62
C GLU A 113 1.66 -8.91 11.01
N GLU A 114 1.30 -8.64 12.26
CA GLU A 114 1.33 -7.29 12.82
C GLU A 114 2.78 -6.81 13.00
N SER A 115 3.08 -5.60 12.51
CA SER A 115 4.37 -4.95 12.69
C SER A 115 4.43 -4.15 14.00
N GLU A 116 5.60 -4.10 14.65
CA GLU A 116 5.90 -3.19 15.75
C GLU A 116 5.99 -1.72 15.30
N GLN A 117 6.13 -1.48 13.99
CA GLN A 117 6.20 -0.17 13.37
C GLN A 117 5.29 -0.15 12.12
N PRO A 118 3.96 -0.14 12.31
CA PRO A 118 3.04 -0.04 11.19
C PRO A 118 3.09 1.36 10.58
N SER A 119 2.74 1.47 9.31
CA SER A 119 2.65 2.74 8.58
C SER A 119 1.37 2.79 7.75
N TRP A 120 1.04 3.94 7.18
CA TRP A 120 -0.09 4.05 6.27
C TRP A 120 0.28 3.56 4.88
N LEU A 121 -0.56 2.71 4.29
CA LEU A 121 -0.48 2.36 2.88
C LEU A 121 -1.16 3.46 2.07
N VAL A 122 -0.37 4.22 1.33
CA VAL A 122 -0.82 5.43 0.63
C VAL A 122 -0.56 5.31 -0.87
N ILE A 123 -1.57 5.64 -1.66
CA ILE A 123 -1.42 5.91 -3.10
C ILE A 123 -1.06 7.39 -3.26
N PRO A 124 0.13 7.72 -3.80
CA PRO A 124 0.51 9.10 -4.05
C PRO A 124 -0.28 9.69 -5.22
N GLU A 125 -0.29 11.00 -5.36
CA GLU A 125 -0.94 11.74 -6.47
C GLU A 125 -0.75 11.10 -7.84
N LYS A 126 0.49 10.78 -8.21
CA LYS A 126 0.80 10.15 -9.51
C LYS A 126 0.07 8.83 -9.72
N GLY A 127 -0.17 8.06 -8.66
CA GLY A 127 -0.93 6.82 -8.69
C GLY A 127 -2.44 7.03 -8.79
N LEU A 128 -2.96 8.21 -8.41
CA LEU A 128 -4.38 8.54 -8.60
C LEU A 128 -4.73 8.72 -10.09
N TYR A 129 -3.76 9.12 -10.91
CA TYR A 129 -3.95 9.31 -12.35
C TYR A 129 -3.87 8.02 -13.19
N THR A 130 -3.46 6.89 -12.60
CA THR A 130 -3.35 5.62 -13.34
C THR A 130 -4.64 4.79 -13.35
N GLY A 131 -5.67 5.25 -12.65
CA GLY A 131 -6.88 4.48 -12.39
C GLY A 131 -6.69 3.44 -11.28
N THR A 132 -7.77 3.09 -10.58
CA THR A 132 -7.78 2.10 -9.50
C THR A 132 -8.96 1.15 -9.68
N LEU A 133 -8.70 -0.16 -9.57
CA LEU A 133 -9.73 -1.20 -9.66
C LEU A 133 -9.93 -1.85 -8.28
N ILE A 134 -11.16 -1.79 -7.76
CA ILE A 134 -11.53 -2.42 -6.48
C ILE A 134 -12.32 -3.70 -6.77
N VAL A 135 -11.74 -4.85 -6.45
CA VAL A 135 -12.34 -6.18 -6.66
C VAL A 135 -12.61 -6.87 -5.33
N GLY A 136 -13.70 -7.64 -5.26
CA GLY A 136 -14.08 -8.40 -4.08
C GLY A 136 -15.46 -9.03 -4.23
N ALA A 137 -15.74 -10.09 -3.46
CA ALA A 137 -17.03 -10.76 -3.47
C ALA A 137 -18.17 -9.86 -2.94
N VAL A 138 -19.42 -10.27 -3.14
CA VAL A 138 -20.57 -9.57 -2.56
C VAL A 138 -20.47 -9.60 -1.04
N GLY A 139 -20.67 -8.45 -0.39
CA GLY A 139 -20.58 -8.34 1.08
C GLY A 139 -19.17 -8.13 1.64
N THR A 140 -18.11 -8.12 0.84
CA THR A 140 -16.72 -7.93 1.33
C THR A 140 -16.36 -6.46 1.65
N GLY A 141 -17.35 -5.57 1.71
CA GLY A 141 -17.12 -4.17 2.06
C GLY A 141 -16.48 -3.30 0.97
N LYS A 142 -16.55 -3.67 -0.32
CA LYS A 142 -16.03 -2.82 -1.42
C LYS A 142 -16.53 -1.37 -1.33
N THR A 143 -17.83 -1.19 -1.09
CA THR A 143 -18.45 0.13 -1.02
C THR A 143 -18.13 0.81 0.31
N SER A 144 -18.37 0.13 1.43
CA SER A 144 -18.23 0.72 2.78
C SER A 144 -16.78 0.91 3.22
N GLY A 145 -15.90 -0.04 2.91
CA GLY A 145 -14.50 -0.05 3.32
C GLY A 145 -13.54 0.59 2.33
N CYS A 146 -13.93 0.73 1.05
CA CYS A 146 -13.09 1.37 0.03
C CYS A 146 -13.77 2.61 -0.57
N MET A 147 -14.88 2.46 -1.28
CA MET A 147 -15.43 3.57 -2.08
C MET A 147 -15.80 4.79 -1.22
N TYR A 148 -16.52 4.62 -0.11
CA TYR A 148 -16.90 5.72 0.77
C TYR A 148 -15.71 6.45 1.41
N PRO A 149 -14.76 5.78 2.08
CA PRO A 149 -13.61 6.47 2.65
C PRO A 149 -12.71 7.09 1.58
N PHE A 150 -12.61 6.50 0.39
CA PHE A 150 -11.79 7.06 -0.68
C PHE A 150 -12.43 8.32 -1.27
N ALA A 151 -13.73 8.29 -1.54
CA ALA A 151 -14.48 9.46 -1.99
C ALA A 151 -14.41 10.59 -0.95
N ARG A 152 -14.53 10.26 0.35
CA ARG A 152 -14.40 11.24 1.43
C ARG A 152 -13.02 11.90 1.42
N GLN A 153 -11.94 11.12 1.37
CA GLN A 153 -10.58 11.66 1.34
C GLN A 153 -10.35 12.59 0.13
N ILE A 154 -10.76 12.16 -1.07
CA ILE A 154 -10.52 12.92 -2.30
C ILE A 154 -11.38 14.19 -2.36
N LEU A 155 -12.68 14.10 -2.04
CA LEU A 155 -13.62 15.22 -2.20
C LEU A 155 -13.49 16.27 -1.09
N SER A 156 -13.00 15.87 0.10
CA SER A 156 -12.70 16.80 1.20
C SER A 156 -11.31 17.43 1.08
N TRP A 157 -10.43 16.89 0.24
CA TRP A 157 -9.10 17.46 0.05
C TRP A 157 -9.20 18.87 -0.56
N ARG A 158 -8.65 19.85 0.15
CA ARG A 158 -8.65 21.28 -0.22
C ARG A 158 -10.06 21.80 -0.56
N ALA A 159 -11.09 21.34 0.13
CA ALA A 159 -12.49 21.69 -0.17
C ALA A 159 -12.75 23.21 -0.28
N ASP A 160 -12.05 24.00 0.54
CA ASP A 160 -12.15 25.47 0.60
C ASP A 160 -11.37 26.22 -0.51
N ASP A 161 -10.60 25.51 -1.35
CA ASP A 161 -9.80 26.10 -2.44
C ASP A 161 -10.40 25.75 -3.80
N PRO A 162 -11.16 26.66 -4.44
CA PRO A 162 -11.79 26.41 -5.74
C PRO A 162 -10.82 26.04 -6.86
N GLY A 163 -9.55 26.47 -6.77
CA GLY A 163 -8.53 26.17 -7.78
C GLY A 163 -7.87 24.81 -7.61
N ARG A 164 -8.03 24.16 -6.44
CA ARG A 164 -7.35 22.90 -6.12
C ARG A 164 -8.29 21.79 -5.69
N ARG A 165 -9.49 22.08 -5.20
CA ARG A 165 -10.46 21.07 -4.78
C ARG A 165 -10.77 20.08 -5.89
N ALA A 166 -10.91 18.80 -5.53
CA ALA A 166 -11.22 17.76 -6.51
C ALA A 166 -12.69 17.84 -6.97
N GLY A 167 -12.91 17.58 -8.27
CA GLY A 167 -14.23 17.25 -8.82
C GLY A 167 -14.36 15.75 -9.09
N ALA A 168 -15.58 15.25 -9.21
CA ALA A 168 -15.83 13.85 -9.56
C ALA A 168 -17.06 13.70 -10.47
N LEU A 169 -16.95 12.81 -11.46
CA LEU A 169 -18.08 12.26 -12.19
C LEU A 169 -18.39 10.88 -11.61
N VAL A 170 -19.58 10.73 -11.03
CA VAL A 170 -20.03 9.48 -10.42
C VAL A 170 -21.04 8.81 -11.34
N LEU A 171 -20.67 7.65 -11.89
CA LEU A 171 -21.55 6.83 -12.71
C LEU A 171 -22.05 5.65 -11.88
N GLU A 172 -23.32 5.67 -11.54
CA GLU A 172 -23.90 4.69 -10.62
C GLU A 172 -25.31 4.27 -11.05
N VAL A 173 -25.72 3.05 -10.69
CA VAL A 173 -26.95 2.42 -11.20
C VAL A 173 -28.09 2.44 -10.18
N LYS A 174 -27.82 2.31 -8.89
CA LYS A 174 -28.84 2.16 -7.83
C LYS A 174 -29.20 3.48 -7.13
N GLY A 175 -28.28 4.44 -7.07
CA GLY A 175 -28.44 5.77 -6.45
C GLY A 175 -27.82 5.90 -5.05
N ASP A 176 -27.61 4.78 -4.34
CA ASP A 176 -27.15 4.78 -2.95
C ASP A 176 -25.78 5.47 -2.76
N PHE A 177 -24.87 5.29 -3.72
CA PHE A 177 -23.54 5.88 -3.63
C PHE A 177 -23.59 7.39 -3.89
N CYS A 178 -24.45 7.84 -4.81
CA CYS A 178 -24.68 9.26 -5.07
C CYS A 178 -25.18 10.00 -3.82
N HIS A 179 -26.11 9.41 -3.06
CA HIS A 179 -26.56 9.97 -1.78
C HIS A 179 -25.44 10.09 -0.75
N GLN A 180 -24.55 9.10 -0.69
CA GLN A 180 -23.39 9.16 0.20
C GLN A 180 -22.38 10.25 -0.22
N VAL A 181 -22.15 10.42 -1.53
CA VAL A 181 -21.29 11.48 -2.08
C VAL A 181 -21.86 12.86 -1.76
N ARG A 182 -23.17 13.04 -1.89
CA ARG A 182 -23.85 14.28 -1.49
C ARG A 182 -23.58 14.61 -0.02
N GLY A 183 -23.77 13.65 0.89
CA GLY A 183 -23.46 13.85 2.31
C GLY A 183 -21.98 14.16 2.58
N ILE A 184 -21.06 13.54 1.82
CA ILE A 184 -19.61 13.85 1.90
C ILE A 184 -19.33 15.30 1.49
N LEU A 185 -20.00 15.81 0.44
CA LEU A 185 -19.85 17.20 0.00
C LEU A 185 -20.48 18.18 0.98
N GLU A 186 -21.63 17.84 1.55
CA GLU A 186 -22.27 18.61 2.63
C GLU A 186 -21.34 18.74 3.84
N ASP A 187 -20.75 17.62 4.31
CA ASP A 187 -19.75 17.61 5.39
C ASP A 187 -18.52 18.47 5.07
N ALA A 188 -18.17 18.60 3.78
CA ALA A 188 -17.03 19.38 3.30
C ALA A 188 -17.37 20.83 2.95
N GLY A 189 -18.60 21.31 3.23
CA GLY A 189 -19.03 22.68 2.91
C GLY A 189 -19.21 22.95 1.40
N ARG A 190 -19.37 21.89 0.60
CA ARG A 190 -19.46 21.91 -0.88
C ARG A 190 -20.81 21.40 -1.40
N ALA A 191 -21.88 21.56 -0.61
CA ALA A 191 -23.20 21.08 -0.98
C ALA A 191 -23.68 21.60 -2.35
N ASP A 192 -23.36 22.85 -2.67
CA ASP A 192 -23.75 23.51 -3.93
C ASP A 192 -23.01 22.96 -5.17
N ASP A 193 -21.93 22.21 -4.98
CA ASP A 193 -21.18 21.59 -6.09
C ASP A 193 -21.86 20.29 -6.60
N TYR A 194 -22.84 19.74 -5.87
CA TYR A 194 -23.48 18.47 -6.24
C TYR A 194 -24.54 18.66 -7.32
N LEU A 195 -24.33 18.00 -8.47
CA LEU A 195 -25.27 17.93 -9.58
C LEU A 195 -25.62 16.49 -9.89
N GLU A 196 -26.91 16.20 -10.03
CA GLU A 196 -27.43 14.86 -10.32
C GLU A 196 -28.23 14.86 -11.62
N ILE A 197 -27.84 14.00 -12.56
CA ILE A 197 -28.51 13.79 -13.84
C ILE A 197 -29.14 12.40 -13.82
N GLY A 198 -30.47 12.33 -13.83
CA GLY A 198 -31.22 11.07 -13.75
C GLY A 198 -32.60 11.15 -14.40
N LEU A 199 -33.24 10.00 -14.63
CA LEU A 199 -34.50 9.86 -15.40
C LEU A 199 -35.76 10.49 -14.77
N GLY A 200 -35.62 11.25 -13.68
CA GLY A 200 -36.67 12.05 -13.07
C GLY A 200 -36.13 13.26 -12.30
N GLY A 201 -34.88 13.64 -12.56
CA GLY A 201 -34.21 14.77 -11.90
C GLY A 201 -34.70 16.12 -12.43
N SER A 202 -34.42 17.18 -11.67
CA SER A 202 -34.65 18.56 -12.12
C SER A 202 -33.67 19.00 -13.22
N LEU A 203 -32.48 18.39 -13.26
CA LEU A 203 -31.47 18.69 -14.24
C LEU A 203 -31.63 17.79 -15.47
N GLN A 204 -31.74 18.42 -16.63
CA GLN A 204 -31.77 17.75 -17.92
C GLN A 204 -30.47 18.06 -18.66
N TRP A 205 -29.90 17.05 -19.29
CA TRP A 205 -28.71 17.21 -20.12
C TRP A 205 -28.92 16.54 -21.46
N ASN A 206 -28.68 17.29 -22.54
CA ASN A 206 -28.70 16.79 -23.90
C ASN A 206 -27.26 16.73 -24.43
N PRO A 207 -26.65 15.54 -24.55
CA PRO A 207 -25.29 15.41 -25.04
C PRO A 207 -25.13 15.82 -26.52
N LEU A 208 -26.22 15.95 -27.27
CA LEU A 208 -26.19 16.33 -28.69
C LEU A 208 -26.20 17.85 -28.92
N ASP A 209 -26.46 18.63 -27.88
CA ASP A 209 -26.48 20.09 -27.94
C ASP A 209 -25.15 20.72 -27.50
N ASP A 210 -24.04 19.96 -27.52
CA ASP A 210 -22.73 20.51 -27.17
C ASP A 210 -22.20 21.39 -28.33
N PRO A 211 -22.05 22.72 -28.14
CA PRO A 211 -21.56 23.60 -29.20
C PRO A 211 -20.06 23.45 -29.46
N LEU A 212 -19.30 22.83 -28.56
CA LEU A 212 -17.87 22.56 -28.72
C LEU A 212 -17.61 21.31 -29.56
N LEU A 213 -18.61 20.45 -29.73
CA LEU A 213 -18.50 19.22 -30.52
C LEU A 213 -19.04 19.41 -31.94
N ASP A 214 -18.24 18.99 -32.91
CA ASP A 214 -18.67 18.89 -34.30
C ASP A 214 -19.67 17.73 -34.48
N SER A 215 -20.50 17.83 -35.51
CA SER A 215 -21.60 16.87 -35.72
C SER A 215 -21.11 15.46 -36.04
N TYR A 216 -19.88 15.29 -36.54
CA TYR A 216 -19.31 13.97 -36.75
C TYR A 216 -18.90 13.33 -35.41
N SER A 217 -18.27 14.07 -34.51
CA SER A 217 -17.95 13.59 -33.16
C SER A 217 -19.20 13.16 -32.38
N LEU A 218 -20.27 13.95 -32.45
CA LEU A 218 -21.57 13.59 -31.86
C LEU A 218 -22.15 12.31 -32.46
N ALA A 219 -22.17 12.23 -33.80
CA ALA A 219 -22.67 11.05 -34.50
C ALA A 219 -21.86 9.80 -34.18
N TYR A 220 -20.54 9.92 -34.07
CA TYR A 220 -19.66 8.84 -33.65
C TYR A 220 -19.94 8.40 -32.20
N GLY A 221 -20.25 9.33 -31.30
CA GLY A 221 -20.69 9.02 -29.93
C GLY A 221 -21.97 8.19 -29.90
N VAL A 222 -23.00 8.61 -30.64
CA VAL A 222 -24.28 7.87 -30.77
C VAL A 222 -24.06 6.49 -31.39
N ALA A 223 -23.29 6.43 -32.47
CA ALA A 223 -22.85 5.20 -33.12
C ALA A 223 -22.17 4.22 -32.16
N SER A 224 -21.22 4.70 -31.37
CA SER A 224 -20.50 3.91 -30.37
C SER A 224 -21.45 3.37 -29.31
N LEU A 225 -22.37 4.20 -28.83
CA LEU A 225 -23.39 3.80 -27.86
C LEU A 225 -24.31 2.69 -28.42
N ILE A 226 -24.77 2.82 -29.67
CA ILE A 226 -25.57 1.78 -30.34
C ILE A 226 -24.78 0.47 -30.46
N ASN A 227 -23.50 0.53 -30.87
CA ASN A 227 -22.65 -0.66 -30.97
C ASN A 227 -22.44 -1.34 -29.60
N GLN A 228 -22.32 -0.57 -28.52
CA GLN A 228 -22.18 -1.11 -27.17
C GLN A 228 -23.46 -1.82 -26.71
N LEU A 229 -24.64 -1.34 -27.11
CA LEU A 229 -25.93 -1.93 -26.75
C LEU A 229 -26.30 -3.16 -27.60
N PHE A 230 -26.06 -3.10 -28.91
CA PHE A 230 -26.57 -4.10 -29.87
C PHE A 230 -25.49 -4.96 -30.53
N GLY A 231 -24.21 -4.69 -30.21
CA GLY A 231 -23.07 -5.36 -30.82
C GLY A 231 -22.62 -4.70 -32.12
N LYS A 232 -21.38 -4.99 -32.50
CA LYS A 232 -20.72 -4.42 -33.67
C LYS A 232 -21.12 -5.17 -34.95
N SER A 233 -21.58 -4.47 -35.98
CA SER A 233 -21.77 -5.07 -37.31
C SER A 233 -20.44 -5.61 -37.86
N ARG A 234 -20.49 -6.79 -38.53
CA ARG A 234 -19.31 -7.42 -39.16
C ARG A 234 -18.82 -6.67 -40.39
N GLU A 235 -19.70 -5.89 -41.03
CA GLU A 235 -19.36 -5.11 -42.22
C GLU A 235 -19.09 -3.65 -41.85
N PRO A 236 -17.87 -3.12 -42.13
CA PRO A 236 -17.52 -1.74 -41.82
C PRO A 236 -18.41 -0.69 -42.50
N PHE A 237 -18.97 -1.04 -43.67
CA PHE A 237 -19.86 -0.16 -44.44
C PHE A 237 -21.05 0.31 -43.62
N TRP A 238 -21.75 -0.58 -42.92
CA TRP A 238 -22.93 -0.21 -42.12
C TRP A 238 -22.59 0.76 -41.00
N GLN A 239 -21.37 0.68 -40.46
CA GLN A 239 -20.92 1.59 -39.41
C GLN A 239 -20.74 3.01 -39.90
N GLN A 240 -20.09 3.12 -41.04
CA GLN A 240 -19.93 4.39 -41.70
C GLN A 240 -21.28 4.96 -42.16
N ALA A 241 -22.18 4.10 -42.66
CA ALA A 241 -23.50 4.50 -43.13
C ALA A 241 -24.37 5.10 -42.00
N TYR A 242 -24.52 4.41 -40.85
CA TYR A 242 -25.32 4.98 -39.76
C TYR A 242 -24.64 6.21 -39.15
N THR A 243 -23.30 6.25 -39.07
CA THR A 243 -22.59 7.42 -38.52
C THR A 243 -22.81 8.63 -39.41
N ASN A 244 -22.73 8.45 -40.73
CA ASN A 244 -23.02 9.51 -41.69
C ASN A 244 -24.49 9.95 -41.63
N LEU A 245 -25.43 9.02 -41.49
CA LEU A 245 -26.85 9.34 -41.37
C LEU A 245 -27.10 10.22 -40.14
N VAL A 246 -26.63 9.80 -38.96
CA VAL A 246 -26.77 10.58 -37.72
C VAL A 246 -26.10 11.94 -37.83
N ARG A 247 -24.89 12.01 -38.42
CA ARG A 247 -24.19 13.28 -38.67
C ARG A 247 -25.06 14.25 -39.46
N TRP A 248 -25.64 13.80 -40.57
CA TRP A 248 -26.46 14.68 -41.41
C TRP A 248 -27.77 15.09 -40.75
N ILE A 249 -28.37 14.21 -39.95
CA ILE A 249 -29.54 14.56 -39.13
C ILE A 249 -29.18 15.67 -38.13
N VAL A 250 -28.05 15.55 -37.43
CA VAL A 250 -27.56 16.56 -36.48
C VAL A 250 -27.28 17.89 -37.17
N GLU A 251 -26.52 17.88 -38.27
CA GLU A 251 -26.23 19.10 -39.06
C GLU A 251 -27.51 19.79 -39.54
N LEU A 252 -28.45 19.03 -40.07
CA LEU A 252 -29.69 19.58 -40.60
C LEU A 252 -30.52 20.25 -39.50
N HIS A 253 -30.61 19.64 -38.30
CA HIS A 253 -31.31 20.26 -37.17
C HIS A 253 -30.60 21.50 -36.64
N ARG A 254 -29.26 21.52 -36.64
CA ARG A 254 -28.47 22.71 -36.28
C ARG A 254 -28.68 23.88 -37.25
N LEU A 255 -28.91 23.61 -38.53
CA LEU A 255 -29.18 24.62 -39.56
C LEU A 255 -30.63 25.13 -39.57
N LEU A 256 -31.58 24.34 -39.07
CA LEU A 256 -32.98 24.72 -39.02
C LEU A 256 -33.27 25.74 -37.90
N PRO A 257 -34.31 26.59 -38.05
CA PRO A 257 -34.76 27.47 -36.98
C PRO A 257 -35.05 26.67 -35.70
N GLY A 258 -34.31 26.96 -34.63
CA GLY A 258 -34.38 26.25 -33.36
C GLY A 258 -33.09 25.56 -32.94
N GLY A 259 -32.21 25.21 -33.89
CA GLY A 259 -30.81 24.77 -33.66
C GLY A 259 -30.62 23.53 -32.76
N TRP A 260 -31.69 22.94 -32.26
CA TRP A 260 -31.70 21.94 -31.19
C TRP A 260 -32.02 20.56 -31.75
N VAL A 261 -31.23 19.55 -31.37
CA VAL A 261 -31.40 18.16 -31.79
C VAL A 261 -31.44 17.24 -30.58
N THR A 262 -32.39 16.30 -30.56
CA THR A 262 -32.49 15.29 -29.50
C THR A 262 -32.34 13.88 -30.05
N LEU A 263 -32.07 12.91 -29.17
CA LEU A 263 -32.10 11.49 -29.52
C LEU A 263 -33.47 11.06 -30.07
N ARG A 264 -34.56 11.74 -29.68
CA ARG A 264 -35.90 11.49 -30.21
C ARG A 264 -36.03 11.91 -31.67
N ASP A 265 -35.39 13.02 -32.05
CA ASP A 265 -35.40 13.51 -33.42
C ASP A 265 -34.62 12.56 -34.33
N ILE A 266 -33.45 12.09 -33.86
CA ILE A 266 -32.69 11.04 -34.54
C ILE A 266 -33.56 9.78 -34.74
N TYR A 267 -34.20 9.28 -33.67
CA TYR A 267 -35.05 8.09 -33.74
C TYR A 267 -36.24 8.23 -34.71
N ARG A 268 -36.80 9.43 -34.87
CA ARG A 268 -37.92 9.67 -35.79
C ARG A 268 -37.50 9.72 -37.26
N CYS A 269 -36.23 10.02 -37.52
CA CYS A 269 -35.67 10.16 -38.87
C CYS A 269 -34.99 8.87 -39.37
N THR A 270 -34.84 7.86 -38.50
CA THR A 270 -34.26 6.54 -38.80
C THR A 270 -35.34 5.47 -38.82
#